data_AF-A0A920ISK6-F1
#
_entry.id   AF-A0A920ISK6-F1
#
_cell.length_a   1.000
_cell.length_b   1.000
_cell.length_c   1.000
_cell.angle_alpha   90.00
_cell.angle_beta   90.00
_cell.angle_gamma   90.00
#
_symmetry.space_group_name_H-M   'P 1'
#
loop_
_entity.id
_entity.type
_entity.pdbx_description
1 polymer ?
#
loop_
_entity_poly.entity_id
_entity_poly.type
_entity_poly.pdbx_seq_one_letter_code
_entity_poly.pdbx_strand_id
1 'polypeptide(L)'
;MFVDCDMSLVEINPLIITSEGHLHCLDAKVNLDSNALFRQSNLANMRDLSQEDPQECEASNHDLSYVSLDGNIGCMVNGAGLAMGTMDTIKFYGASQQIFLMWEVLQLKRGCKSF
;
A
#
# COMPACT_ATOMS: atom_id res chain seq x y z
N MET A 1 -3.91 10.97 -19.30
CA MET A 1 -4.51 10.24 -18.17
C MET A 1 -3.45 9.55 -17.31
N PHE A 2 -2.72 8.52 -17.77
CA PHE A 2 -1.74 7.81 -16.92
C PHE A 2 -0.72 8.74 -16.24
N VAL A 3 -0.02 9.56 -17.04
CA VAL A 3 0.99 10.51 -16.53
C VAL A 3 0.33 11.67 -15.77
N ASP A 4 -0.74 12.23 -16.31
CA ASP A 4 -1.41 13.42 -15.73
C ASP A 4 -2.06 13.15 -14.36
N CYS A 5 -2.49 11.91 -14.13
CA CYS A 5 -3.14 11.48 -12.89
C CYS A 5 -2.20 10.71 -11.95
N ASP A 6 -0.89 10.68 -12.24
CA ASP A 6 0.11 9.96 -11.44
C ASP A 6 -0.28 8.50 -11.15
N MET A 7 -0.74 7.79 -12.18
CA MET A 7 -1.12 6.39 -12.07
C MET A 7 0.13 5.51 -12.05
N SER A 8 0.15 4.51 -11.18
CA SER A 8 1.19 3.49 -11.11
C SER A 8 0.85 2.26 -11.96
N LEU A 9 -0.44 1.96 -12.13
CA LEU A 9 -0.95 0.88 -12.98
C LEU A 9 -2.26 1.31 -13.63
N VAL A 10 -2.40 1.00 -14.92
CA VAL A 10 -3.69 0.98 -15.62
C VAL A 10 -3.74 -0.33 -16.41
N GLU A 11 -4.61 -1.23 -15.98
CA GLU A 11 -4.85 -2.51 -16.63
C GLU A 11 -6.29 -2.53 -17.16
N ILE A 12 -6.47 -2.81 -18.45
CA ILE A 12 -7.78 -2.91 -19.08
C ILE A 12 -8.01 -4.38 -19.42
N ASN A 13 -8.98 -5.01 -18.76
CA ASN A 13 -9.23 -6.43 -18.93
C ASN A 13 -10.69 -6.78 -18.60
N PRO A 14 -11.56 -7.07 -19.60
CA PRO A 14 -11.24 -7.23 -21.02
C PRO A 14 -11.35 -5.94 -21.85
N LEU A 15 -10.48 -5.84 -22.85
CA LEU A 15 -10.61 -4.90 -23.96
C LEU A 15 -11.37 -5.57 -25.09
N ILE A 16 -12.60 -5.13 -25.37
CA ILE A 16 -13.51 -5.78 -26.30
C ILE A 16 -13.65 -4.99 -27.61
N ILE A 17 -14.02 -5.69 -28.67
CA ILE A 17 -14.44 -5.09 -29.94
C ILE A 17 -15.94 -5.36 -30.08
N THR A 18 -16.74 -4.30 -30.22
CA THR A 18 -18.18 -4.43 -30.42
C THR A 18 -18.49 -4.97 -31.81
N SER A 19 -19.72 -5.43 -32.03
CA SER A 19 -20.18 -5.89 -33.34
C SER A 19 -20.10 -4.83 -34.43
N GLU A 20 -20.04 -3.55 -34.05
CA GLU A 20 -19.86 -2.39 -34.94
C GLU A 20 -18.39 -2.11 -35.27
N GLY A 21 -17.45 -2.86 -34.70
CA GLY A 21 -16.01 -2.69 -34.90
C GLY A 21 -15.37 -1.64 -33.97
N HIS A 22 -16.09 -1.14 -32.97
CA HIS A 22 -15.54 -0.17 -32.01
C HIS A 22 -14.83 -0.86 -30.86
N LEU A 23 -13.69 -0.28 -30.45
CA LEU A 23 -12.93 -0.74 -29.30
C LEU A 23 -13.53 -0.17 -28.01
N HIS A 24 -13.83 -1.01 -27.03
CA HIS A 24 -14.39 -0.60 -25.74
C HIS A 24 -13.62 -1.25 -24.58
N CYS A 25 -13.34 -0.46 -23.55
CA CYS A 25 -12.82 -0.94 -22.28
C CYS A 25 -14.01 -1.36 -21.41
N LEU A 26 -14.21 -2.67 -21.22
CA LEU A 26 -15.35 -3.17 -20.43
C LEU A 26 -15.08 -3.07 -18.93
N ASP A 27 -13.84 -3.34 -18.53
CA ASP A 27 -13.38 -3.26 -17.16
C ASP A 27 -11.94 -2.75 -17.11
N ALA A 28 -11.59 -2.04 -16.04
CA ALA A 28 -10.27 -1.48 -15.84
C ALA A 28 -9.91 -1.46 -14.35
N LYS A 29 -8.69 -1.91 -14.06
CA LYS A 29 -8.05 -1.77 -12.76
C LYS A 29 -7.02 -0.65 -12.81
N VAL A 30 -7.16 0.32 -11.92
CA VAL A 30 -6.25 1.47 -11.83
C VAL A 30 -5.66 1.54 -10.44
N ASN A 31 -4.33 1.63 -10.36
CA ASN A 31 -3.63 1.98 -9.13
C ASN A 31 -2.99 3.36 -9.27
N LEU A 32 -3.07 4.15 -8.21
CA LEU A 32 -2.45 5.47 -8.12
C LEU A 32 -1.13 5.38 -7.36
N ASP A 33 -0.20 6.29 -7.63
CA ASP A 33 0.96 6.48 -6.76
C ASP A 33 0.54 7.19 -5.48
N SER A 34 0.69 6.50 -4.34
CA SER A 34 0.34 7.05 -3.03
C SER A 34 1.16 8.28 -2.67
N ASN A 35 2.39 8.40 -3.18
CA ASN A 35 3.24 9.58 -2.98
C ASN A 35 2.76 10.81 -3.76
N ALA A 36 1.91 10.63 -4.78
CA ALA A 36 1.39 11.70 -5.61
C ALA A 36 -0.01 12.15 -5.20
N LEU A 37 -0.69 11.41 -4.31
CA LEU A 37 -2.06 11.72 -3.87
C LEU A 37 -2.24 13.14 -3.33
N PHE A 38 -1.20 13.72 -2.71
CA PHE A 38 -1.26 15.09 -2.17
C PHE A 38 -1.57 16.17 -3.22
N ARG A 39 -1.22 15.93 -4.49
CA ARG A 39 -1.51 16.85 -5.62
C ARG A 39 -2.71 16.42 -6.46
N GLN A 40 -3.27 15.24 -6.19
CA GLN A 40 -4.42 14.66 -6.89
C GLN A 40 -5.67 14.64 -5.99
N SER A 41 -6.07 15.80 -5.47
CA SER A 41 -7.15 15.94 -4.47
C SER A 41 -8.49 15.37 -4.93
N ASN A 42 -8.84 15.47 -6.21
CA ASN A 42 -10.06 14.88 -6.76
C ASN A 42 -10.05 13.35 -6.67
N LEU A 43 -8.91 12.70 -6.89
CA LEU A 43 -8.76 11.24 -6.83
C LEU A 43 -8.66 10.76 -5.37
N ALA A 44 -8.00 11.53 -4.50
CA ALA A 44 -7.94 11.22 -3.07
C ALA A 44 -9.34 11.18 -2.42
N ASN A 45 -10.27 12.02 -2.88
CA ASN A 45 -11.66 12.03 -2.42
C ASN A 45 -12.47 10.81 -2.89
N MET A 46 -11.98 10.04 -3.87
CA MET A 46 -12.62 8.82 -4.36
C MET A 46 -12.16 7.56 -3.58
N ARG A 47 -11.30 7.71 -2.57
CA ARG A 47 -10.81 6.60 -1.75
C ARG A 47 -11.95 5.99 -0.93
N ASP A 48 -12.21 4.71 -1.14
CA ASP A 48 -13.21 3.94 -0.40
C ASP A 48 -12.53 3.06 0.66
N LEU A 49 -12.63 3.49 1.92
CA LEU A 49 -12.05 2.77 3.07
C LEU A 49 -12.71 1.41 3.33
N SER A 50 -13.91 1.14 2.78
CA SER A 50 -14.58 -0.15 2.95
C SER A 50 -13.89 -1.29 2.17
N GLN A 51 -13.07 -0.94 1.18
CA GLN A 51 -12.31 -1.88 0.35
C GLN A 51 -10.88 -2.12 0.89
N GLU A 52 -10.47 -1.39 1.92
CA GLU A 52 -9.14 -1.49 2.52
C GLU A 52 -9.19 -2.24 3.86
N ASP A 53 -8.05 -2.79 4.29
CA ASP A 53 -7.98 -3.43 5.60
C ASP A 53 -8.10 -2.36 6.72
N PRO A 54 -9.02 -2.53 7.70
CA PRO A 54 -9.20 -1.56 8.78
C PRO A 54 -7.93 -1.27 9.59
N GLN A 55 -7.06 -2.28 9.77
CA GLN A 55 -5.82 -2.14 10.53
C GLN A 55 -4.76 -1.37 9.73
N GLU A 56 -4.69 -1.60 8.42
CA GLU A 56 -3.83 -0.81 7.52
C GLU A 56 -4.29 0.64 7.45
N CYS A 57 -5.61 0.88 7.40
CA CYS A 57 -6.18 2.23 7.46
C CYS A 57 -5.84 2.96 8.77
N GLU A 58 -6.01 2.29 9.91
CA GLU A 58 -5.69 2.86 11.22
C GLU A 58 -4.20 3.18 11.33
N ALA A 59 -3.33 2.26 10.91
CA ALA A 59 -1.89 2.48 10.86
C ALA A 59 -1.51 3.67 9.96
N SER A 60 -2.14 3.78 8.78
CA SER A 60 -1.92 4.88 7.84
C SER A 60 -2.27 6.24 8.46
N ASN A 61 -3.33 6.33 9.28
CA ASN A 61 -3.70 7.55 10.00
C ASN A 61 -2.64 7.99 11.04
N HIS A 62 -1.82 7.04 11.50
CA HIS A 62 -0.72 7.27 12.43
C HIS A 62 0.65 7.40 11.75
N ASP A 63 0.69 7.54 10.42
CA ASP A 63 1.91 7.54 9.60
C ASP A 63 2.74 6.24 9.79
N LEU A 64 2.07 5.10 10.02
CA LEU A 64 2.68 3.79 10.16
C LEU A 64 2.40 2.93 8.93
N SER A 65 3.39 2.12 8.52
CA SER A 65 3.17 1.08 7.51
C SER A 65 2.90 -0.23 8.21
N TYR A 66 1.69 -0.76 8.03
CA TYR A 66 1.23 -2.02 8.59
C TYR A 66 0.90 -2.98 7.45
N VAL A 67 1.27 -4.25 7.60
CA VAL A 67 0.87 -5.32 6.70
C VAL A 67 0.52 -6.53 7.57
N SER A 68 -0.70 -7.05 7.40
CA SER A 68 -1.15 -8.26 8.06
C SER A 68 -0.67 -9.50 7.31
N LEU A 69 -0.11 -10.47 8.03
CA LEU A 69 0.39 -11.73 7.47
C LEU A 69 -0.16 -12.93 8.28
N ASP A 70 -0.15 -14.11 7.67
CA ASP A 70 -0.56 -15.33 8.36
C ASP A 70 0.60 -15.92 9.18
N GLY A 71 0.59 -15.71 10.49
CA GLY A 71 1.60 -16.25 11.41
C GLY A 71 1.20 -16.20 12.87
N ASN A 72 2.17 -16.20 13.79
CA ASN A 72 1.92 -16.11 15.23
C ASN A 72 2.87 -15.14 15.97
N ILE A 73 3.81 -14.51 15.27
CA ILE A 73 4.78 -13.57 15.83
C ILE A 73 4.56 -12.19 15.23
N GLY A 74 4.29 -11.19 16.08
CA GLY A 74 4.27 -9.79 15.66
C GLY A 74 5.66 -9.16 15.68
N CYS A 75 5.98 -8.37 14.65
CA CYS A 75 7.26 -7.72 14.49
C CYS A 75 7.08 -6.21 14.28
N MET A 76 7.76 -5.42 15.12
CA MET A 76 7.84 -3.97 14.99
C MET A 76 9.29 -3.59 14.76
N VAL A 77 9.55 -2.84 13.69
CA VAL A 77 10.90 -2.50 13.25
C VAL A 77 10.98 -1.06 12.75
N ASN A 78 12.17 -0.49 12.82
CA ASN A 78 12.46 0.83 12.25
C ASN A 78 13.11 0.65 10.88
N GLY A 79 12.33 0.86 9.82
CA GLY A 79 12.80 0.80 8.44
C GLY A 79 12.53 -0.53 7.72
N ALA A 80 12.24 -0.44 6.41
CA ALA A 80 11.78 -1.58 5.59
C ALA A 80 12.84 -2.69 5.45
N GLY A 81 14.12 -2.31 5.36
CA GLY A 81 15.22 -3.26 5.20
C GLY A 81 15.42 -4.15 6.43
N LEU A 82 15.36 -3.55 7.63
CA LEU A 82 15.43 -4.29 8.89
C LEU A 82 14.21 -5.19 9.06
N ALA A 83 13.05 -4.70 8.64
CA ALA A 83 11.79 -5.43 8.62
C ALA A 83 11.87 -6.73 7.81
N MET A 84 12.30 -6.62 6.55
CA MET A 84 12.43 -7.76 5.65
C MET A 84 13.50 -8.75 6.15
N GLY A 85 14.64 -8.27 6.64
CA GLY A 85 15.67 -9.15 7.23
C GLY A 85 15.19 -9.89 8.48
N THR A 86 14.36 -9.24 9.31
CA THR A 86 13.78 -9.87 10.51
C THR A 86 12.75 -10.93 10.12
N MET A 87 11.95 -10.68 9.07
CA MET A 87 11.03 -11.66 8.49
C MET A 87 11.75 -12.89 7.96
N ASP A 88 12.81 -12.69 7.17
CA ASP A 88 13.62 -13.78 6.62
C ASP A 88 14.28 -14.60 7.74
N THR A 89 14.77 -13.94 8.80
CA THR A 89 15.36 -14.62 9.95
C THR A 89 14.34 -15.48 10.68
N ILE A 90 13.15 -14.96 10.97
CA ILE A 90 12.07 -15.73 11.64
C ILE A 90 11.65 -16.93 10.81
N LYS A 91 11.54 -16.74 9.49
CA LYS A 91 11.24 -17.83 8.55
C LYS A 91 12.35 -18.88 8.51
N PHE A 92 13.62 -18.47 8.58
CA PHE A 92 14.77 -19.38 8.62
C PHE A 92 14.75 -20.29 9.86
N TYR A 93 14.28 -19.80 11.01
CA TYR A 93 14.11 -20.58 12.24
C TYR A 93 12.78 -21.37 12.30
N GLY A 94 11.99 -21.40 11.22
CA GLY A 94 10.80 -22.24 11.09
C GLY A 94 9.52 -21.66 11.70
N ALA A 95 9.50 -20.38 12.06
CA ALA A 95 8.29 -19.67 12.50
C ALA A 95 7.77 -18.73 11.40
N SER A 96 6.49 -18.35 11.45
CA SER A 96 5.88 -17.40 10.52
C SER A 96 5.44 -16.13 11.25
N GLN A 97 5.77 -14.98 10.67
CA GLN A 97 5.34 -13.68 11.20
C GLN A 97 3.86 -13.46 10.89
N GLN A 98 3.11 -12.96 11.89
CA GLN A 98 1.70 -12.60 11.76
C GLN A 98 1.51 -11.12 11.44
N ILE A 99 2.40 -10.28 11.95
CA ILE A 99 2.19 -8.83 11.92
C ILE A 99 3.50 -8.17 11.53
N PHE A 100 3.42 -7.31 10.53
CA PHE A 100 4.53 -6.50 10.06
C PHE A 100 4.19 -5.02 10.29
N LEU A 101 4.98 -4.33 11.11
CA LEU A 101 4.78 -2.92 11.43
C LEU A 101 6.09 -2.14 11.33
N MET A 102 6.09 -1.05 10.55
CA MET A 102 7.21 -0.12 10.43
C MET A 102 6.92 1.22 11.10
N TRP A 103 7.85 1.69 11.95
CA TRP A 103 7.70 2.94 12.72
C TRP A 103 8.45 4.18 12.14
N GLU A 104 9.00 4.13 10.93
CA GLU A 104 10.01 5.13 10.50
C GLU A 104 9.49 6.39 9.75
N VAL A 105 8.32 6.95 10.09
CA VAL A 105 7.90 8.25 9.50
C VAL A 105 7.81 9.39 10.53
N LEU A 106 7.74 9.06 11.83
CA LEU A 106 7.50 10.05 12.88
C LEU A 106 8.76 10.78 13.40
N GLN A 107 9.96 10.22 13.25
CA GLN A 107 11.18 10.82 13.82
C GLN A 107 11.74 12.00 12.99
N LEU A 108 11.50 12.03 11.68
CA LEU A 108 11.97 13.15 10.83
C LEU A 108 11.08 14.39 10.91
N LYS A 109 9.76 14.23 11.14
CA LYS A 109 8.83 15.37 11.26
C LYS A 109 8.68 15.94 12.67
N ARG A 110 8.95 15.16 13.73
CA ARG A 110 8.75 15.62 15.13
C ARG A 110 9.98 16.12 15.86
N GLY A 111 11.15 16.15 15.22
CA GLY A 111 12.35 16.74 15.82
C GLY A 111 12.65 16.18 17.22
N CYS A 112 13.39 15.07 17.26
CA CYS A 112 14.02 14.54 18.47
C CYS A 112 13.09 13.80 19.47
N LYS A 113 13.30 12.50 19.65
CA LYS A 113 14.05 11.96 20.81
C LYS A 113 14.16 10.43 20.71
N SER A 114 15.40 9.96 20.86
CA SER A 114 15.74 8.59 21.20
C SER A 114 15.04 8.17 22.50
N PHE A 115 14.48 6.97 22.52
CA PHE A 115 14.35 6.19 23.75
C PHE A 115 15.64 5.38 23.95
#